data_AF-A0A519RZ40-F1
#
_entry.id   AF-A0A519RZ40-F1
#
_cell.length_a   1.000
_cell.length_b   1.000
_cell.length_c   1.000
_cell.angle_alpha   90.00
_cell.angle_beta   90.00
_cell.angle_gamma   90.00
#
_symmetry.space_group_name_H-M   'P 1'
#
loop_
_entity.id
_entity.type
_entity.pdbx_description
1 polymer ?
#
loop_
_entity_poly.entity_id
_entity_poly.type
_entity_poly.pdbx_seq_one_letter_code
_entity_poly.pdbx_strand_id
1 'polypeptide(L)'
;QQEKLSRIMGHIQAMLLMAWRTTRLFEAGKCNMARGSMTKAWTTKICREVAQLGREMMGGNGIILDNYAMKAVGDIEAIYTYEGTYDINSLVCARELTGIPAFK
;
A
#
# COMPACT_ATOMS: atom_id res chain seq x y z
N GLN A 1 0.76 -21.01 9.71
CA GLN A 1 1.66 -20.59 8.60
C GLN A 1 0.94 -20.51 7.26
N GLN A 2 0.14 -21.51 6.86
CA GLN A 2 -0.61 -21.48 5.58
C GLN A 2 -1.62 -20.32 5.46
N GLU A 3 -2.34 -19.98 6.54
CA GLU A 3 -3.24 -18.82 6.56
C GLU A 3 -2.52 -17.51 6.17
N LYS A 4 -1.34 -17.26 6.75
CA LYS A 4 -0.54 -16.06 6.45
C LYS A 4 -0.08 -16.01 5.00
N LEU A 5 0.33 -17.15 4.43
CA LEU A 5 0.66 -17.24 3.00
C LEU A 5 -0.55 -16.89 2.13
N SER A 6 -1.72 -17.46 2.45
CA SER A 6 -2.96 -17.17 1.73
C SER A 6 -3.33 -15.68 1.81
N ARG A 7 -3.19 -15.07 3.00
CA ARG A 7 -3.47 -13.65 3.21
C ARG A 7 -2.48 -12.74 2.47
N ILE A 8 -1.18 -13.04 2.54
CA ILE A 8 -0.14 -12.34 1.78
C ILE A 8 -0.45 -12.40 0.28
N MET A 9 -0.75 -13.59 -0.25
CA MET A 9 -1.05 -13.76 -1.67
C MET A 9 -2.29 -12.97 -2.07
N GLY A 10 -3.38 -13.06 -1.28
CA GLY A 10 -4.61 -12.29 -1.54
C GLY A 10 -4.36 -10.78 -1.56
N HIS A 11 -3.56 -10.28 -0.63
CA HIS A 11 -3.19 -8.87 -0.56
C HIS A 11 -2.37 -8.43 -1.78
N ILE A 12 -1.37 -9.23 -2.20
CA ILE A 12 -0.55 -8.94 -3.38
C ILE A 12 -1.41 -8.88 -4.64
N GLN A 13 -2.31 -9.85 -4.83
CA GLN A 13 -3.22 -9.86 -5.99
C GLN A 13 -4.14 -8.63 -6.00
N ALA A 14 -4.71 -8.26 -4.85
CA ALA A 14 -5.56 -7.10 -4.75
C ALA A 14 -4.79 -5.79 -5.01
N MET A 15 -3.58 -5.64 -4.49
CA MET A 15 -2.70 -4.48 -4.77
C MET A 15 -2.35 -4.37 -6.25
N LEU A 16 -2.02 -5.49 -6.89
CA LEU A 16 -1.71 -5.52 -8.32
C LEU A 16 -2.92 -5.09 -9.16
N LEU A 17 -4.11 -5.59 -8.86
CA LEU A 17 -5.34 -5.23 -9.59
C LEU A 17 -5.75 -3.77 -9.38
N MET A 18 -5.53 -3.23 -8.17
CA MET A 18 -5.74 -1.81 -7.88
C MET A 18 -4.81 -0.93 -8.73
N ALA A 19 -3.51 -1.26 -8.74
CA ALA A 19 -2.54 -0.55 -9.57
C ALA A 19 -2.88 -0.66 -11.06
N TRP A 20 -3.17 -1.87 -11.55
CA TRP A 20 -3.57 -2.12 -12.92
C TRP A 20 -4.78 -1.28 -13.34
N ARG A 21 -5.84 -1.25 -12.53
CA ARG A 21 -7.04 -0.49 -12.87
C ARG A 21 -6.74 1.00 -12.95
N THR A 22 -5.95 1.54 -12.02
CA THR A 22 -5.55 2.94 -12.01
C THR A 22 -4.71 3.27 -13.25
N THR A 23 -3.77 2.41 -13.64
CA THR A 23 -2.99 2.58 -14.88
C THR A 23 -3.89 2.58 -16.12
N ARG A 24 -4.84 1.64 -16.24
CA ARG A 24 -5.80 1.61 -17.36
C ARG A 24 -6.66 2.87 -17.45
N LEU A 25 -7.08 3.42 -16.30
CA LEU A 25 -7.80 4.69 -16.26
C LEU A 25 -6.92 5.86 -16.66
N PHE A 26 -5.64 5.85 -16.25
CA PHE A 26 -4.68 6.89 -16.59
C PHE A 26 -4.42 6.93 -18.09
N GLU A 27 -4.14 5.78 -18.70
CA GLU A 27 -3.96 5.66 -20.15
C GLU A 27 -5.19 6.11 -20.96
N ALA A 28 -6.40 5.90 -20.42
CA ALA A 28 -7.64 6.35 -21.04
C ALA A 28 -7.95 7.84 -20.81
N GLY A 29 -7.07 8.61 -20.15
CA GLY A 29 -7.31 10.01 -19.77
C GLY A 29 -8.42 10.20 -18.74
N LYS A 30 -8.77 9.15 -17.98
CA LYS A 30 -9.88 9.11 -17.03
C LYS A 30 -9.43 8.98 -15.56
N CYS A 31 -8.13 9.00 -15.29
CA CYS A 31 -7.61 9.00 -13.93
C CYS A 31 -7.48 10.44 -13.40
N ASN A 32 -8.13 10.71 -12.29
CA ASN A 32 -7.95 11.94 -11.52
C ASN A 32 -6.90 11.72 -10.42
N MET A 33 -6.41 12.81 -9.83
CA MET A 33 -5.46 12.79 -8.70
C MET A 33 -5.96 11.92 -7.54
N ALA A 34 -7.24 12.03 -7.20
CA ALA A 34 -7.85 11.26 -6.11
C ALA A 34 -7.71 9.75 -6.28
N ARG A 35 -7.88 9.20 -7.50
CA ARG A 35 -7.67 7.76 -7.75
C ARG A 35 -6.21 7.34 -7.60
N GLY A 36 -5.27 8.20 -8.01
CA GLY A 36 -3.84 8.01 -7.78
C GLY A 36 -3.51 7.96 -6.29
N SER A 37 -3.97 8.97 -5.54
CA SER A 37 -3.81 9.05 -4.09
C SER A 37 -4.43 7.85 -3.35
N MET A 38 -5.62 7.41 -3.77
CA MET A 38 -6.29 6.25 -3.20
C MET A 38 -5.45 4.99 -3.40
N THR A 39 -4.94 4.80 -4.61
CA THR A 39 -4.12 3.65 -4.96
C THR A 39 -2.85 3.63 -4.12
N LYS A 40 -2.13 4.75 -4.02
CA LYS A 40 -0.92 4.88 -3.20
C LYS A 40 -1.21 4.60 -1.72
N ALA A 41 -2.19 5.28 -1.14
CA ALA A 41 -2.52 5.15 0.27
C ALA A 41 -2.93 3.71 0.63
N TRP A 42 -3.85 3.13 -0.14
CA TRP A 42 -4.37 1.80 0.15
C TRP A 42 -3.30 0.73 -0.06
N THR A 43 -2.58 0.74 -1.18
CA THR A 43 -1.55 -0.29 -1.47
C THR A 43 -0.41 -0.25 -0.46
N THR A 44 0.08 0.94 -0.08
CA THR A 44 1.15 1.04 0.92
C THR A 44 0.69 0.60 2.31
N LYS A 45 -0.54 0.92 2.72
CA LYS A 45 -1.14 0.42 3.97
C LYS A 45 -1.21 -1.11 3.99
N ILE A 46 -1.68 -1.73 2.92
CA ILE A 46 -1.79 -3.19 2.82
C ILE A 46 -0.40 -3.86 2.73
N CYS A 47 0.55 -3.23 2.04
CA CYS A 47 1.91 -3.73 1.91
C CYS A 47 2.66 -3.76 3.26
N ARG A 48 2.38 -2.83 4.18
CA ARG A 48 2.90 -2.89 5.56
C ARG A 48 2.48 -4.18 6.27
N GLU A 49 1.22 -4.58 6.14
CA GLU A 49 0.75 -5.85 6.70
C GLU A 49 1.42 -7.05 6.03
N VAL A 50 1.57 -7.03 4.70
CA VAL A 50 2.26 -8.09 3.96
C VAL A 50 3.71 -8.26 4.44
N ALA A 51 4.45 -7.15 4.59
CA ALA A 51 5.83 -7.18 5.06
C ALA A 51 5.93 -7.71 6.49
N GLN A 52 5.02 -7.29 7.38
CA GLN A 52 4.98 -7.78 8.76
C GLN A 52 4.68 -9.29 8.83
N LEU A 53 3.68 -9.77 8.08
CA LEU A 53 3.33 -11.20 8.04
C LEU A 53 4.50 -12.04 7.49
N GLY A 54 5.14 -11.57 6.41
CA GLY A 54 6.31 -12.23 5.83
C GLY A 54 7.47 -12.32 6.82
N ARG A 55 7.78 -11.22 7.52
CA ARG A 55 8.82 -11.18 8.55
C ARG A 55 8.51 -12.08 9.74
N GLU A 56 7.26 -12.16 10.18
CA GLU A 56 6.84 -13.03 11.28
C GLU A 56 6.94 -14.51 10.89
N MET A 57 6.57 -14.85 9.66
CA MET A 57 6.67 -16.22 9.14
C MET A 57 8.09 -16.79 9.15
N MET A 58 9.10 -15.93 9.08
CA MET A 58 10.52 -16.33 9.13
C MET A 58 11.07 -16.47 10.56
N GLY A 59 10.28 -16.14 11.60
CA GLY A 59 10.71 -16.23 13.00
C GLY A 59 12.00 -15.45 13.27
N GLY A 60 13.00 -16.10 13.88
CA GLY A 60 14.32 -15.51 14.13
C GLY A 60 15.08 -15.12 12.85
N ASN A 61 14.88 -15.86 11.75
CA ASN A 61 15.50 -15.51 10.46
C ASN A 61 14.90 -14.22 9.88
N GLY A 62 13.70 -13.83 10.31
CA GLY A 62 13.03 -12.62 9.84
C GLY A 62 13.65 -11.31 10.34
N ILE A 63 14.50 -11.33 11.38
CA ILE A 63 15.23 -10.13 11.85
C ILE A 63 16.59 -9.96 11.18
N ILE A 64 17.11 -11.00 10.53
CA ILE A 64 18.42 -10.96 9.88
C ILE A 64 18.27 -10.14 8.60
N LEU A 65 19.06 -9.07 8.48
CA LEU A 65 19.03 -8.15 7.34
C LEU A 65 19.26 -8.86 5.99
N ASP A 66 20.14 -9.85 5.95
CA ASP A 66 20.47 -10.63 4.75
C ASP A 66 19.31 -11.50 4.24
N ASN A 67 18.31 -11.76 5.08
CA ASN A 67 17.09 -12.47 4.70
C ASN A 67 16.00 -11.52 4.16
N TYR A 68 16.29 -10.23 4.04
CA TYR A 68 15.48 -9.16 3.43
C TYR A 68 14.10 -8.88 4.05
N ALA A 69 13.54 -9.75 4.89
CA ALA A 69 12.21 -9.55 5.44
C ALA A 69 12.15 -8.32 6.37
N MET A 70 13.11 -8.15 7.27
CA MET A 70 13.19 -6.93 8.09
C MET A 70 13.48 -5.68 7.26
N LYS A 71 14.33 -5.81 6.23
CA LYS A 71 14.62 -4.71 5.31
C LYS A 71 13.34 -4.24 4.61
N ALA A 72 12.53 -5.15 4.11
CA ALA A 72 11.25 -4.85 3.46
C ALA A 72 10.28 -4.13 4.40
N VAL A 73 10.24 -4.49 5.69
CA VAL A 73 9.46 -3.78 6.71
C VAL A 73 9.95 -2.33 6.87
N GLY A 74 11.27 -2.10 6.91
CA GLY A 74 11.83 -0.74 6.98
C GLY A 74 11.53 0.08 5.73
N ASP A 75 11.74 -0.49 4.54
CA ASP A 75 11.52 0.18 3.27
C ASP A 75 10.05 0.58 3.08
N ILE A 76 9.10 -0.27 3.49
CA ILE A 76 7.68 0.04 3.30
C ILE A 76 7.20 1.17 4.21
N GLU A 77 7.77 1.34 5.41
CA GLU A 77 7.46 2.47 6.29
C GLU A 77 7.90 3.80 5.66
N ALA A 78 9.04 3.81 4.96
CA ALA A 78 9.47 4.96 4.17
C ALA A 78 8.46 5.27 3.05
N ILE A 79 8.10 4.28 2.22
CA ILE A 79 7.18 4.46 1.08
C ILE A 79 5.76 4.85 1.54
N TYR A 80 5.31 4.33 2.68
CA TYR A 80 4.04 4.72 3.31
C TYR A 80 4.00 6.23 3.63
N THR A 81 5.16 6.80 3.95
CA THR A 81 5.31 8.19 4.42
C THR A 81 5.62 9.16 3.28
N TYR A 82 6.57 8.84 2.39
CA TYR A 82 6.99 9.71 1.29
C TYR A 82 5.89 9.87 0.22
N GLU A 83 5.98 10.93 -0.61
CA GLU A 83 4.99 11.29 -1.65
C GLU A 83 3.56 11.45 -1.11
N GLY A 84 3.48 12.18 0.00
CA GLY A 84 2.25 12.40 0.78
C GLY A 84 1.97 11.24 1.72
N THR A 85 1.73 11.53 3.00
CA THR A 85 1.40 10.49 3.99
C THR A 85 0.10 9.77 3.62
N TYR A 86 -0.15 8.62 4.24
CA TYR A 86 -1.44 7.93 4.13
C TYR A 86 -2.61 8.86 4.44
N ASP A 87 -2.50 9.66 5.50
CA ASP A 87 -3.57 10.57 5.93
C ASP A 87 -3.83 11.64 4.87
N ILE A 88 -2.78 12.30 4.36
CA ILE A 88 -2.91 13.32 3.31
C ILE A 88 -3.56 12.73 2.05
N ASN A 89 -3.08 11.58 1.57
CA ASN A 89 -3.67 10.94 0.40
C ASN A 89 -5.12 10.50 0.63
N SER A 90 -5.45 10.01 1.82
CA SER A 90 -6.82 9.64 2.20
C SER A 90 -7.75 10.85 2.20
N LEU A 91 -7.29 12.01 2.69
CA LEU A 91 -8.06 13.24 2.70
C LEU A 91 -8.28 13.81 1.29
N VAL A 92 -7.30 13.67 0.38
CA VAL A 92 -7.49 14.01 -1.05
C VAL A 92 -8.63 13.18 -1.66
N CYS A 93 -8.69 11.88 -1.33
CA CYS A 93 -9.78 11.01 -1.78
C CYS A 93 -11.12 11.41 -1.17
N ALA A 94 -11.16 11.68 0.12
CA ALA A 94 -12.37 12.07 0.83
C ALA A 94 -12.95 13.39 0.28
N ARG A 95 -12.09 14.36 -0.04
CA ARG A 95 -12.49 15.62 -0.67
C ARG A 95 -13.14 15.38 -2.04
N GLU A 96 -12.59 14.51 -2.87
CA GLU A 96 -13.20 14.19 -4.17
C GLU A 96 -14.58 13.55 -4.02
N LEU A 97 -14.75 12.67 -3.02
CA LEU A 97 -16.02 11.98 -2.78
C LEU A 97 -17.10 12.87 -2.16
N THR A 98 -16.71 13.78 -1.27
CA THR A 98 -17.65 14.58 -0.47
C THR A 98 -17.80 16.02 -0.97
N GLY A 99 -16.84 16.53 -1.75
CA GLY A 99 -16.71 17.95 -2.08
C GLY A 99 -16.21 18.81 -0.91
N ILE A 100 -16.02 18.24 0.29
CA ILE A 100 -15.68 18.97 1.50
C ILE A 100 -14.16 18.87 1.74
N PRO A 101 -13.43 19.99 1.78
CA PRO A 101 -12.02 19.97 2.17
C PRO A 101 -11.87 19.62 3.65
N ALA A 102 -10.97 18.69 3.95
CA ALA A 102 -10.74 18.16 5.30
C ALA A 102 -9.32 18.47 5.83
N PHE A 103 -8.59 19.38 5.16
CA PHE A 103 -7.32 19.94 5.59
C PHE A 103 -7.33 21.45 5.31
N LYS A 104 -6.63 22.21 6.14
CA LYS A 104 -6.48 23.67 6.00
C LYS A 104 -5.33 24.01 5.06
#